data_AF-A0A928HJ00-F1
#
_entry.id   AF-A0A928HJ00-F1
#
_cell.length_a   1.000
_cell.length_b   1.000
_cell.length_c   1.000
_cell.angle_alpha   90.00
_cell.angle_beta   90.00
_cell.angle_gamma   90.00
#
_symmetry.space_group_name_H-M   'P 1'
#
loop_
_entity.id
_entity.type
_entity.pdbx_description
1 polymer ?
#
loop_
_entity_poly.entity_id
_entity_poly.type
_entity_poly.pdbx_seq_one_letter_code
_entity_poly.pdbx_strand_id
1 'polypeptide(L)'
;MNTRLFSFFLCCSFFSMFSVFIFAAEPNDPNYYSGTDSERIAQAVAASAKMGGVVRIPARVPDEKSPRTFWLIDSAILLPANTTLIIENCVIKLSNLCRDNFIRSANCGIGISEIEPISNVHVLGVGRAELIGADDPRATGDSGKVLGERTYGTDAGREGESQRGDWRNIGVLFAWVNHFSVRNITIRDAHAWAMSFERCAFGKITDITFDASEKRLTDKNGKSFPLLNQDGLDIRQGCHDIVIDTIQGGTGDDTVALTAIRSPIREDGLLEKTEVSGPRTDGRENDIWNITIRNIVSHSRGGHQIIRLLNGNGTRIHHVILDGVIDNSPEDGVRDRATVRIGDSNPNWGGITPLGDTYAITLTNIQSRAKAAVLIAGSLTDSVISNVINLNPNCEPVTYESGKERVKNVVIQNVLSVEKENQ
;
A
#
# COMPACT_ATOMS: atom_id res chain seq x y z
N MET A 1 69.19 72.76 12.10
CA MET A 1 68.54 73.33 10.91
C MET A 1 68.81 72.42 9.72
N ASN A 2 67.82 71.62 9.33
CA ASN A 2 67.58 71.15 7.95
C ASN A 2 66.37 70.18 7.95
N THR A 3 65.27 70.70 7.42
CA THR A 3 64.23 70.07 6.60
C THR A 3 64.20 68.53 6.47
N ARG A 4 63.03 67.91 6.69
CA ARG A 4 62.12 67.46 5.61
C ARG A 4 60.85 66.79 6.18
N LEU A 5 59.70 67.36 5.80
CA LEU A 5 58.38 66.73 5.80
C LEU A 5 58.41 65.48 4.91
N PHE A 6 57.82 64.38 5.36
CA PHE A 6 57.34 63.32 4.48
C PHE A 6 55.95 62.87 4.92
N SER A 7 54.98 63.12 4.04
CA SER A 7 53.60 62.67 4.11
C SER A 7 53.53 61.14 4.05
N PHE A 8 52.89 60.51 5.04
CA PHE A 8 52.52 59.10 4.96
C PHE A 8 51.16 58.99 4.28
N PHE A 9 51.17 58.41 3.07
CA PHE A 9 49.99 58.10 2.28
C PHE A 9 49.23 56.93 2.93
N LEU A 10 47.92 57.14 3.06
CA LEU A 10 46.90 56.18 3.41
C LEU A 10 46.87 55.04 2.37
N CYS A 11 47.06 53.79 2.80
CA CYS A 11 46.73 52.61 2.00
C CYS A 11 45.84 51.68 2.83
N CYS A 12 44.55 52.02 2.91
CA CYS A 12 43.53 51.12 3.43
C CYS A 12 43.23 50.07 2.37
N SER A 13 43.87 48.91 2.47
CA SER A 13 43.48 47.72 1.70
C SER A 13 42.19 47.14 2.28
N PHE A 14 41.06 47.52 1.70
CA PHE A 14 39.79 46.80 1.90
C PHE A 14 39.89 45.44 1.20
N PHE A 15 40.31 44.40 1.94
CA PHE A 15 40.07 43.03 1.53
C PHE A 15 38.59 42.73 1.73
N SER A 16 37.81 42.83 0.65
CA SER A 16 36.48 42.26 0.58
C SER A 16 36.61 40.74 0.65
N MET A 17 36.49 40.17 1.86
CA MET A 17 36.22 38.74 2.01
C MET A 17 34.82 38.49 1.47
N PHE A 18 34.73 38.11 0.20
CA PHE A 18 33.58 37.38 -0.31
C PHE A 18 33.48 36.08 0.49
N SER A 19 32.62 36.09 1.50
CA SER A 19 32.17 34.87 2.17
C SER A 19 31.33 34.12 1.14
N VAL A 20 31.96 33.17 0.45
CA VAL A 20 31.23 32.14 -0.27
C VAL A 20 30.48 31.36 0.80
N PHE A 21 29.19 31.65 0.95
CA PHE A 21 28.29 30.75 1.65
C PHE A 21 28.26 29.45 0.84
N ILE A 22 29.12 28.51 1.21
CA ILE A 22 28.90 27.11 0.86
C ILE A 22 27.63 26.76 1.62
N PHE A 23 26.49 26.74 0.92
CA PHE A 23 25.30 26.06 1.43
C PHE A 23 25.75 24.65 1.75
N ALA A 24 25.82 24.31 3.04
CA ALA A 24 26.04 22.95 3.46
C ALA A 24 24.97 22.10 2.76
N ALA A 25 25.39 21.10 1.98
CA ALA A 25 24.48 20.16 1.36
C ALA A 25 23.50 19.66 2.44
N GLU A 26 22.20 19.78 2.20
CA GLU A 26 21.22 19.22 3.12
C GLU A 26 21.33 17.69 3.00
N PRO A 27 21.88 16.99 4.01
CA PRO A 27 22.22 15.58 3.87
C PRO A 27 20.98 14.68 3.82
N ASN A 28 19.79 15.26 3.99
CA ASN A 28 18.51 14.60 3.87
C ASN A 28 17.82 14.81 2.51
N ASP A 29 18.43 15.54 1.57
CA ASP A 29 17.89 15.77 0.21
C ASP A 29 18.72 15.01 -0.86
N PRO A 30 18.09 14.07 -1.61
CA PRO A 30 18.76 13.29 -2.65
C PRO A 30 19.35 14.14 -3.80
N ASN A 31 18.93 15.39 -3.97
CA ASN A 31 19.46 16.25 -5.02
C ASN A 31 20.96 16.55 -4.87
N TYR A 32 21.50 16.51 -3.65
CA TYR A 32 22.92 16.76 -3.38
C TYR A 32 23.84 15.56 -3.64
N TYR A 33 23.28 14.40 -3.97
CA TYR A 33 24.04 13.18 -4.22
C TYR A 33 24.22 12.94 -5.72
N SER A 34 25.24 12.16 -6.07
CA SER A 34 25.51 11.71 -7.43
C SER A 34 25.11 10.24 -7.62
N GLY A 35 24.95 9.83 -8.88
CA GLY A 35 24.53 8.48 -9.25
C GLY A 35 23.20 8.47 -10.00
N THR A 36 22.61 7.29 -10.09
CA THR A 36 21.21 7.06 -10.48
C THR A 36 20.26 7.64 -9.43
N ASP A 37 19.00 7.84 -9.80
CA ASP A 37 17.97 8.35 -8.88
C ASP A 37 17.82 7.45 -7.63
N SER A 38 17.88 6.12 -7.80
CA SER A 38 17.88 5.14 -6.70
C SER A 38 19.09 5.31 -5.76
N GLU A 39 20.29 5.44 -6.32
CA GLU A 39 21.52 5.61 -5.53
C GLU A 39 21.52 6.92 -4.76
N ARG A 40 21.01 8.00 -5.35
CA ARG A 40 20.89 9.32 -4.71
C ARG A 40 19.97 9.27 -3.50
N ILE A 41 18.81 8.63 -3.66
CA ILE A 41 17.85 8.45 -2.56
C ILE A 41 18.45 7.55 -1.47
N ALA A 42 19.07 6.43 -1.83
CA ALA A 42 19.70 5.54 -0.86
C ALA A 42 20.79 6.24 -0.04
N GLN A 43 21.60 7.10 -0.67
CA GLN A 43 22.61 7.91 0.02
C GLN A 43 21.96 8.92 0.98
N ALA A 44 20.89 9.61 0.57
CA ALA A 44 20.17 10.53 1.45
C ALA A 44 19.52 9.83 2.65
N VAL A 45 18.94 8.63 2.45
CA VAL A 45 18.41 7.80 3.55
C VAL A 45 19.52 7.41 4.52
N ALA A 46 20.64 6.89 3.99
CA ALA A 46 21.76 6.43 4.81
C ALA A 46 22.43 7.58 5.59
N ALA A 47 22.48 8.78 5.00
CA ALA A 47 22.94 9.97 5.69
C ALA A 47 21.95 10.36 6.79
N SER A 48 20.66 10.48 6.46
CA SER A 48 19.59 10.88 7.40
C SER A 48 19.48 9.96 8.62
N ALA A 49 19.69 8.65 8.45
CA ALA A 49 19.71 7.68 9.54
C ALA A 49 20.71 8.03 10.65
N LYS A 50 21.77 8.80 10.33
CA LYS A 50 22.79 9.27 11.30
C LYS A 50 22.42 10.59 11.98
N MET A 51 21.38 11.28 11.50
CA MET A 51 21.01 12.66 11.91
C MET A 51 19.52 12.77 12.24
N GLY A 52 18.99 11.80 12.99
CA GLY A 52 17.60 11.83 13.47
C GLY A 52 16.56 11.22 12.54
N GLY A 53 16.99 10.61 11.42
CA GLY A 53 16.16 9.71 10.61
C GLY A 53 15.15 10.39 9.69
N VAL A 54 15.19 11.72 9.53
CA VAL A 54 14.29 12.43 8.61
C VAL A 54 14.95 12.59 7.25
N VAL A 55 14.43 11.92 6.24
CA VAL A 55 14.83 12.05 4.84
C VAL A 55 13.73 12.78 4.05
N ARG A 56 14.10 13.79 3.26
CA ARG A 56 13.17 14.62 2.49
C ARG A 56 13.47 14.44 1.01
N ILE A 57 12.50 13.94 0.26
CA ILE A 57 12.56 13.77 -1.19
C ILE A 57 11.71 14.88 -1.83
N PRO A 58 12.29 16.03 -2.19
CA PRO A 58 11.62 17.03 -2.99
C PRO A 58 11.57 16.59 -4.46
N ALA A 59 11.03 17.43 -5.34
CA ALA A 59 11.11 17.23 -6.78
C ALA A 59 12.57 17.02 -7.23
N ARG A 60 12.77 16.15 -8.22
CA ARG A 60 14.09 15.92 -8.81
C ARG A 60 14.55 17.20 -9.53
N VAL A 61 15.75 17.67 -9.23
CA VAL A 61 16.36 18.80 -9.94
C VAL A 61 16.90 18.28 -11.28
N PRO A 62 16.51 18.88 -12.42
CA PRO A 62 17.10 18.56 -13.71
C PRO A 62 18.62 18.75 -13.70
N ASP A 63 19.33 17.86 -14.37
CA ASP A 63 20.78 17.88 -14.49
C ASP A 63 21.20 17.50 -15.92
N GLU A 64 22.52 17.49 -16.17
CA GLU A 64 23.06 17.15 -17.49
C GLU A 64 22.67 15.74 -17.95
N LYS A 65 22.33 14.83 -17.03
CA LYS A 65 21.96 13.44 -17.34
C LYS A 65 20.47 13.28 -17.61
N SER A 66 19.63 14.13 -17.03
CA SER A 66 18.19 14.02 -17.23
C SER A 66 17.46 15.35 -17.02
N PRO A 67 16.59 15.75 -17.98
CA PRO A 67 15.75 16.94 -17.84
C PRO A 67 14.51 16.70 -16.96
N ARG A 68 14.34 15.49 -16.40
CA ARG A 68 13.14 15.11 -15.64
C ARG A 68 13.08 15.82 -14.29
N THR A 69 11.86 16.13 -13.88
CA THR A 69 11.51 16.68 -12.55
C THR A 69 10.93 15.64 -11.58
N PHE A 70 10.93 14.37 -11.97
CA PHE A 70 10.49 13.24 -11.16
C PHE A 70 11.62 12.23 -10.97
N TRP A 71 11.60 11.50 -9.86
CA TRP A 71 12.57 10.43 -9.58
C TRP A 71 12.15 9.15 -10.30
N LEU A 72 13.07 8.55 -11.04
CA LEU A 72 12.87 7.27 -11.71
C LEU A 72 13.72 6.19 -11.03
N ILE A 73 13.09 5.36 -10.20
CA ILE A 73 13.80 4.38 -9.36
C ILE A 73 13.77 2.96 -9.95
N ASP A 74 14.87 2.24 -9.75
CA ASP A 74 15.10 0.86 -10.18
C ASP A 74 15.08 -0.14 -9.01
N SER A 75 15.04 0.37 -7.77
CA SER A 75 15.06 -0.40 -6.53
C SER A 75 14.26 0.32 -5.44
N ALA A 76 13.75 -0.43 -4.46
CA ALA A 76 12.95 0.13 -3.39
C ALA A 76 13.71 1.13 -2.53
N ILE A 77 13.00 2.14 -2.05
CA ILE A 77 13.49 3.01 -0.97
C ILE A 77 13.40 2.21 0.34
N LEU A 78 14.54 1.77 0.84
CA LEU A 78 14.63 0.95 2.06
C LEU A 78 14.63 1.84 3.30
N LEU A 79 13.63 1.68 4.18
CA LEU A 79 13.47 2.49 5.39
C LEU A 79 13.91 1.71 6.64
N PRO A 80 15.02 2.09 7.30
CA PRO A 80 15.41 1.49 8.57
C PRO A 80 14.54 1.99 9.73
N ALA A 81 14.71 1.39 10.92
CA ALA A 81 14.05 1.84 12.15
C ALA A 81 14.29 3.34 12.40
N ASN A 82 13.33 4.01 13.06
CA ASN A 82 13.40 5.43 13.42
C ASN A 82 13.58 6.36 12.21
N THR A 83 12.91 6.06 11.10
CA THR A 83 13.01 6.83 9.85
C THR A 83 11.68 7.47 9.51
N THR A 84 11.70 8.76 9.17
CA THR A 84 10.60 9.47 8.53
C THR A 84 11.00 9.86 7.12
N LEU A 85 10.35 9.26 6.12
CA LEU A 85 10.44 9.64 4.72
C LEU A 85 9.37 10.69 4.40
N ILE A 86 9.82 11.87 3.99
CA ILE A 86 8.96 12.96 3.52
C ILE A 86 9.03 13.01 1.99
N ILE A 87 7.92 12.81 1.30
CA ILE A 87 7.80 12.99 -0.16
C ILE A 87 7.12 14.33 -0.38
N GLU A 88 7.85 15.32 -0.88
CA GLU A 88 7.37 16.71 -0.94
C GLU A 88 7.22 17.20 -2.37
N ASN A 89 5.97 17.48 -2.78
CA ASN A 89 5.65 18.03 -4.11
C ASN A 89 6.37 17.29 -5.24
N CYS A 90 6.39 15.96 -5.15
CA CYS A 90 7.26 15.10 -5.91
C CYS A 90 6.53 13.87 -6.43
N VAL A 91 6.99 13.42 -7.60
CA VAL A 91 6.60 12.16 -8.21
C VAL A 91 7.79 11.21 -8.15
N ILE A 92 7.55 10.01 -7.63
CA ILE A 92 8.48 8.88 -7.67
C ILE A 92 7.86 7.82 -8.58
N LYS A 93 8.57 7.43 -9.62
CA LYS A 93 8.12 6.47 -10.63
C LYS A 93 9.03 5.25 -10.66
N LEU A 94 8.47 4.04 -10.72
CA LEU A 94 9.25 2.84 -11.02
C LEU A 94 9.69 2.86 -12.48
N SER A 95 10.92 2.51 -12.75
CA SER A 95 11.39 2.31 -14.12
C SER A 95 10.87 0.99 -14.70
N ASN A 96 10.96 0.85 -16.02
CA ASN A 96 10.68 -0.41 -16.71
C ASN A 96 11.74 -1.50 -16.42
N LEU A 97 12.84 -1.17 -15.73
CA LEU A 97 13.85 -2.12 -15.28
C LEU A 97 13.62 -2.57 -13.83
N CYS A 98 12.79 -1.84 -13.08
CA CYS A 98 12.52 -2.12 -11.69
C CYS A 98 11.82 -3.47 -11.51
N ARG A 99 12.30 -4.25 -10.54
CA ARG A 99 11.66 -5.46 -10.03
C ARG A 99 11.75 -5.44 -8.50
N ASP A 100 11.19 -4.39 -7.93
CA ASP A 100 11.19 -4.07 -6.51
C ASP A 100 10.07 -3.07 -6.19
N ASN A 101 9.85 -2.83 -4.90
CA ASN A 101 8.79 -1.96 -4.38
C ASN A 101 9.06 -0.47 -4.67
N PHE A 102 8.07 0.42 -4.44
CA PHE A 102 8.39 1.85 -4.25
C PHE A 102 9.18 2.05 -2.96
N ILE A 103 8.64 1.51 -1.86
CA ILE A 103 9.13 1.70 -0.50
C ILE A 103 9.02 0.35 0.22
N ARG A 104 10.07 -0.02 0.96
CA ARG A 104 10.07 -1.24 1.77
C ARG A 104 10.76 -1.01 3.12
N SER A 105 10.27 -1.65 4.18
CA SER A 105 10.98 -1.65 5.46
C SER A 105 12.32 -2.39 5.30
N ALA A 106 13.41 -1.79 5.78
CA ALA A 106 14.76 -2.30 5.49
C ALA A 106 15.09 -3.65 6.15
N ASN A 107 14.25 -4.09 7.09
CA ASN A 107 14.39 -5.34 7.83
C ASN A 107 13.85 -6.58 7.08
N CYS A 108 13.29 -6.45 5.87
CA CYS A 108 12.80 -7.58 5.09
C CYS A 108 13.28 -7.51 3.64
N GLY A 109 13.38 -8.65 2.96
CA GLY A 109 13.79 -8.71 1.56
C GLY A 109 14.67 -9.89 1.17
N ILE A 110 15.21 -9.81 -0.05
CA ILE A 110 16.18 -10.78 -0.57
C ILE A 110 17.37 -10.88 0.38
N GLY A 111 17.71 -12.11 0.78
CA GLY A 111 18.82 -12.40 1.69
C GLY A 111 18.48 -12.24 3.18
N ILE A 112 17.24 -11.92 3.52
CA ILE A 112 16.75 -11.86 4.90
C ILE A 112 15.79 -13.03 5.12
N SER A 113 16.32 -14.13 5.66
CA SER A 113 15.56 -15.37 5.94
C SER A 113 14.76 -15.33 7.24
N GLU A 114 15.09 -14.38 8.12
CA GLU A 114 14.39 -14.09 9.37
C GLU A 114 14.26 -12.58 9.54
N ILE A 115 13.02 -12.08 9.63
CA ILE A 115 12.74 -10.66 9.76
C ILE A 115 12.77 -10.26 11.24
N GLU A 116 13.78 -9.48 11.60
CA GLU A 116 13.86 -8.84 12.91
C GLU A 116 12.89 -7.64 13.00
N PRO A 117 12.10 -7.50 14.07
CA PRO A 117 11.19 -6.38 14.21
C PRO A 117 11.89 -5.02 14.27
N ILE A 118 11.30 -4.02 13.64
CA ILE A 118 11.74 -2.62 13.73
C ILE A 118 10.58 -1.72 14.15
N SER A 119 10.89 -0.47 14.53
CA SER A 119 9.88 0.47 15.00
C SER A 119 10.10 1.87 14.43
N ASN A 120 9.05 2.69 14.50
CA ASN A 120 9.09 4.14 14.20
C ASN A 120 9.45 4.43 12.74
N VAL A 121 8.73 3.80 11.81
CA VAL A 121 8.90 4.00 10.37
C VAL A 121 7.71 4.77 9.82
N HIS A 122 7.97 5.94 9.23
CA HIS A 122 6.94 6.85 8.79
C HIS A 122 7.15 7.27 7.33
N VAL A 123 6.08 7.29 6.55
CA VAL A 123 6.01 7.86 5.20
C VAL A 123 4.98 8.97 5.20
N LEU A 124 5.38 10.17 4.83
CA LEU A 124 4.55 11.36 4.82
C LEU A 124 4.65 12.08 3.47
N GLY A 125 3.53 12.21 2.77
CA GLY A 125 3.44 13.13 1.66
C GLY A 125 3.16 14.57 2.12
N VAL A 126 3.84 15.53 1.49
CA VAL A 126 3.61 16.97 1.67
C VAL A 126 3.29 17.59 0.32
N GLY A 127 2.13 18.25 0.22
CA GLY A 127 1.61 18.73 -1.05
C GLY A 127 1.31 17.58 -2.01
N ARG A 128 1.77 17.67 -3.27
CA ARG A 128 1.54 16.61 -4.27
C ARG A 128 2.59 15.49 -4.13
N ALA A 129 2.27 14.41 -3.42
CA ALA A 129 3.14 13.24 -3.28
C ALA A 129 2.56 12.04 -4.04
N GLU A 130 3.22 11.62 -5.13
CA GLU A 130 2.72 10.55 -6.00
C GLU A 130 3.75 9.42 -6.18
N LEU A 131 3.28 8.18 -6.05
CA LEU A 131 3.99 6.96 -6.40
C LEU A 131 3.35 6.37 -7.67
N ILE A 132 4.11 6.18 -8.74
CA ILE A 132 3.59 5.76 -10.05
C ILE A 132 4.30 4.51 -10.56
N GLY A 133 3.56 3.47 -10.91
CA GLY A 133 4.14 2.27 -11.50
C GLY A 133 4.86 2.53 -12.83
N ALA A 134 5.70 1.57 -13.22
CA ALA A 134 6.35 1.55 -14.53
C ALA A 134 5.34 1.51 -15.69
N ASP A 135 5.74 2.08 -16.84
CA ASP A 135 4.91 2.06 -18.05
C ASP A 135 4.88 0.67 -18.69
N ASP A 136 6.01 -0.03 -18.63
CA ASP A 136 6.24 -1.35 -19.20
C ASP A 136 6.93 -2.26 -18.16
N PRO A 137 6.20 -2.73 -17.14
CA PRO A 137 6.78 -3.43 -16.00
C PRO A 137 7.34 -4.80 -16.36
N ARG A 138 8.40 -5.18 -15.65
CA ARG A 138 9.03 -6.51 -15.77
C ARG A 138 8.11 -7.64 -15.32
N ALA A 139 7.38 -7.43 -14.24
CA ALA A 139 6.41 -8.36 -13.70
C ALA A 139 5.24 -7.59 -13.06
N THR A 140 4.06 -8.19 -13.07
CA THR A 140 2.86 -7.69 -12.37
C THR A 140 2.13 -8.85 -11.70
N GLY A 141 1.15 -8.54 -10.86
CA GLY A 141 0.35 -9.52 -10.13
C GLY A 141 1.10 -10.22 -9.00
N ASP A 142 0.38 -11.14 -8.37
CA ASP A 142 0.88 -11.95 -7.26
C ASP A 142 1.63 -13.22 -7.74
N SER A 143 2.18 -14.00 -6.80
CA SER A 143 2.88 -15.25 -7.10
C SER A 143 1.99 -16.36 -7.70
N GLY A 144 0.68 -16.23 -7.59
CA GLY A 144 -0.29 -17.13 -8.21
C GLY A 144 -0.52 -16.86 -9.70
N LYS A 145 0.00 -15.76 -10.26
CA LYS A 145 -0.19 -15.39 -11.68
C LYS A 145 1.08 -15.65 -12.49
N VAL A 146 0.92 -16.33 -13.62
CA VAL A 146 1.98 -16.54 -14.60
C VAL A 146 2.00 -15.37 -15.59
N LEU A 147 3.18 -14.80 -15.82
CA LEU A 147 3.39 -13.69 -16.74
C LEU A 147 3.16 -14.13 -18.19
N GLY A 148 2.47 -13.32 -19.00
CA GLY A 148 2.15 -13.66 -20.40
C GLY A 148 1.02 -14.69 -20.57
N GLU A 149 0.47 -15.19 -19.46
CA GLU A 149 -0.72 -16.04 -19.44
C GLU A 149 -1.90 -15.35 -18.76
N ARG A 150 -1.72 -14.96 -17.50
CA ARG A 150 -2.78 -14.35 -16.68
C ARG A 150 -2.59 -12.86 -16.46
N THR A 151 -1.34 -12.41 -16.37
CA THR A 151 -0.98 -11.02 -16.09
C THR A 151 0.20 -10.57 -16.96
N TYR A 152 0.41 -9.26 -17.05
CA TYR A 152 1.47 -8.69 -17.87
C TYR A 152 2.87 -8.79 -17.23
N GLY A 153 3.92 -8.86 -18.04
CA GLY A 153 5.29 -8.66 -17.60
C GLY A 153 6.28 -8.88 -18.74
N THR A 154 7.24 -7.98 -18.91
CA THR A 154 8.23 -8.10 -19.99
C THR A 154 9.20 -9.28 -19.79
N ASP A 155 9.30 -9.81 -18.57
CA ASP A 155 10.12 -10.98 -18.24
C ASP A 155 9.46 -12.32 -18.66
N ALA A 156 8.21 -12.29 -19.16
CA ALA A 156 7.52 -13.46 -19.67
C ALA A 156 8.34 -14.19 -20.77
N GLY A 157 8.57 -15.48 -20.56
CA GLY A 157 9.30 -16.37 -21.47
C GLY A 157 10.81 -16.14 -21.55
N ARG A 158 11.39 -15.27 -20.70
CA ARG A 158 12.84 -15.04 -20.68
C ARG A 158 13.55 -16.04 -19.76
N GLU A 159 14.57 -16.71 -20.28
CA GLU A 159 15.40 -17.63 -19.51
C GLU A 159 16.11 -16.89 -18.36
N GLY A 160 16.16 -17.52 -17.18
CA GLY A 160 16.76 -16.94 -15.97
C GLY A 160 15.89 -15.93 -15.21
N GLU A 161 14.79 -15.47 -15.80
CA GLU A 161 13.85 -14.56 -15.14
C GLU A 161 12.71 -15.31 -14.44
N SER A 162 12.23 -14.78 -13.32
CA SER A 162 11.05 -15.35 -12.67
C SER A 162 9.78 -15.07 -13.48
N GLN A 163 9.02 -16.13 -13.72
CA GLN A 163 7.84 -16.16 -14.59
C GLN A 163 6.53 -15.83 -13.87
N ARG A 164 6.61 -15.34 -12.63
CA ARG A 164 5.49 -14.96 -11.76
C ARG A 164 5.76 -13.62 -11.10
N GLY A 165 4.72 -13.01 -10.57
CA GLY A 165 4.86 -11.93 -9.60
C GLY A 165 5.35 -12.43 -8.24
N ASP A 166 5.71 -11.52 -7.35
CA ASP A 166 6.00 -11.79 -5.94
C ASP A 166 5.90 -10.49 -5.12
N TRP A 167 6.30 -10.54 -3.85
CA TRP A 167 6.25 -9.40 -2.92
C TRP A 167 6.98 -8.15 -3.44
N ARG A 168 7.88 -8.28 -4.41
CA ARG A 168 8.56 -7.13 -5.05
C ARG A 168 7.63 -6.28 -5.91
N ASN A 169 6.49 -6.81 -6.35
CA ASN A 169 5.50 -6.06 -7.11
C ASN A 169 4.59 -5.19 -6.23
N ILE A 170 4.66 -5.34 -4.90
CA ILE A 170 3.87 -4.55 -3.96
C ILE A 170 4.37 -3.10 -3.97
N GLY A 171 3.49 -2.12 -3.89
CA GLY A 171 3.90 -0.71 -3.90
C GLY A 171 4.68 -0.31 -2.64
N VAL A 172 4.00 -0.30 -1.49
CA VAL A 172 4.60 -0.04 -0.16
C VAL A 172 4.51 -1.31 0.67
N LEU A 173 5.65 -1.83 1.14
CA LEU A 173 5.70 -3.10 1.86
C LEU A 173 6.41 -2.97 3.20
N PHE A 174 5.67 -3.13 4.30
CA PHE A 174 6.23 -3.21 5.65
C PHE A 174 6.01 -4.61 6.24
N ALA A 175 7.06 -5.17 6.83
CA ALA A 175 6.99 -6.42 7.57
C ALA A 175 7.61 -6.27 8.95
N TRP A 176 6.90 -6.71 10.00
CA TRP A 176 7.34 -6.62 11.39
C TRP A 176 7.71 -5.20 11.82
N VAL A 177 6.86 -4.23 11.48
CA VAL A 177 7.05 -2.83 11.84
C VAL A 177 6.04 -2.41 12.89
N ASN A 178 6.54 -1.93 14.03
CA ASN A 178 5.73 -1.33 15.08
C ASN A 178 5.77 0.21 15.01
N HIS A 179 4.70 0.85 15.49
CA HIS A 179 4.61 2.32 15.56
C HIS A 179 4.91 3.00 14.22
N PHE A 180 4.14 2.66 13.20
CA PHE A 180 4.36 3.16 11.84
C PHE A 180 3.26 4.10 11.37
N SER A 181 3.55 4.87 10.32
CA SER A 181 2.49 5.57 9.60
C SER A 181 2.76 5.74 8.11
N VAL A 182 1.70 5.70 7.30
CA VAL A 182 1.74 6.09 5.88
C VAL A 182 0.64 7.11 5.64
N ARG A 183 1.02 8.31 5.16
CA ARG A 183 0.12 9.46 5.18
C ARG A 183 0.18 10.30 3.91
N ASN A 184 -0.97 10.76 3.44
CA ASN A 184 -1.10 11.81 2.41
C ASN A 184 -0.34 11.50 1.11
N ILE A 185 -0.52 10.30 0.56
CA ILE A 185 0.11 9.90 -0.70
C ILE A 185 -0.94 9.41 -1.70
N THR A 186 -0.66 9.64 -2.98
CA THR A 186 -1.40 9.03 -4.08
C THR A 186 -0.56 7.90 -4.69
N ILE A 187 -1.15 6.71 -4.85
CA ILE A 187 -0.50 5.57 -5.51
C ILE A 187 -1.25 5.26 -6.79
N ARG A 188 -0.53 5.24 -7.92
CA ARG A 188 -1.08 4.97 -9.25
C ARG A 188 -0.43 3.74 -9.87
N ASP A 189 -1.25 2.85 -10.39
CA ASP A 189 -0.82 1.68 -11.17
C ASP A 189 0.35 0.89 -10.53
N ALA A 190 0.27 0.61 -9.22
CA ALA A 190 1.18 -0.34 -8.59
C ALA A 190 1.13 -1.70 -9.33
N HIS A 191 2.24 -2.44 -9.32
CA HIS A 191 2.40 -3.64 -10.13
C HIS A 191 1.64 -4.85 -9.59
N ALA A 192 1.23 -4.80 -8.32
CA ALA A 192 0.26 -5.67 -7.66
C ALA A 192 -0.44 -4.84 -6.57
N TRP A 193 -0.51 -5.35 -5.34
CA TRP A 193 -1.06 -4.64 -4.18
C TRP A 193 -0.35 -3.31 -3.97
N ALA A 194 -1.10 -2.21 -3.84
CA ALA A 194 -0.50 -0.89 -3.69
C ALA A 194 0.19 -0.73 -2.33
N MET A 195 -0.36 -1.31 -1.26
CA MET A 195 0.24 -1.32 0.07
C MET A 195 0.00 -2.68 0.75
N SER A 196 1.01 -3.23 1.39
CA SER A 196 0.88 -4.45 2.19
C SER A 196 1.67 -4.35 3.50
N PHE A 197 0.99 -4.72 4.60
CA PHE A 197 1.55 -4.72 5.94
C PHE A 197 1.45 -6.12 6.51
N GLU A 198 2.58 -6.68 6.91
CA GLU A 198 2.68 -8.05 7.43
C GLU A 198 3.21 -7.99 8.87
N ARG A 199 2.44 -8.51 9.84
CA ARG A 199 2.84 -8.54 11.27
C ARG A 199 3.23 -7.17 11.82
N CYS A 200 2.54 -6.12 11.37
CA CYS A 200 2.79 -4.76 11.79
C CYS A 200 1.79 -4.35 12.88
N ALA A 201 2.22 -3.51 13.83
CA ALA A 201 1.36 -3.06 14.91
C ALA A 201 1.47 -1.58 15.23
N PHE A 202 0.45 -1.04 15.92
CA PHE A 202 0.39 0.35 16.36
C PHE A 202 0.51 1.35 15.20
N GLY A 203 -0.21 1.06 14.11
CA GLY A 203 -0.08 1.76 12.83
C GLY A 203 -1.15 2.82 12.58
N LYS A 204 -0.80 3.86 11.82
CA LYS A 204 -1.76 4.81 11.25
C LYS A 204 -1.59 4.99 9.74
N ILE A 205 -2.61 4.62 8.97
CA ILE A 205 -2.65 4.79 7.52
C ILE A 205 -3.76 5.78 7.20
N THR A 206 -3.41 6.93 6.62
CA THR A 206 -4.41 7.99 6.43
C THR A 206 -4.19 8.88 5.22
N ASP A 207 -5.26 9.44 4.70
CA ASP A 207 -5.23 10.37 3.56
C ASP A 207 -4.61 9.72 2.31
N ILE A 208 -5.04 8.50 1.97
CA ILE A 208 -4.50 7.75 0.83
C ILE A 208 -5.44 7.83 -0.35
N THR A 209 -4.89 8.13 -1.53
CA THR A 209 -5.63 8.06 -2.80
C THR A 209 -5.10 6.95 -3.68
N PHE A 210 -5.97 6.04 -4.12
CA PHE A 210 -5.63 5.02 -5.10
C PHE A 210 -6.14 5.40 -6.49
N ASP A 211 -5.33 5.13 -7.50
CA ASP A 211 -5.73 5.20 -8.90
C ASP A 211 -5.14 4.01 -9.67
N ALA A 212 -5.84 2.89 -9.59
CA ALA A 212 -5.57 1.70 -10.37
C ALA A 212 -6.85 1.27 -11.11
N SER A 213 -6.70 0.59 -12.25
CA SER A 213 -7.85 0.26 -13.11
C SER A 213 -7.84 -1.15 -13.67
N GLU A 214 -7.06 -2.07 -13.07
CA GLU A 214 -6.77 -3.37 -13.66
C GLU A 214 -6.26 -3.21 -15.10
N LYS A 215 -5.39 -2.21 -15.28
CA LYS A 215 -4.98 -1.66 -16.59
C LYS A 215 -4.63 -2.77 -17.55
N ARG A 216 -5.04 -2.63 -18.81
CA ARG A 216 -4.69 -3.57 -19.86
C ARG A 216 -3.43 -3.10 -20.59
N LEU A 217 -2.36 -3.89 -20.51
CA LEU A 217 -1.13 -3.67 -21.27
C LEU A 217 -1.02 -4.67 -22.41
N THR A 218 -0.46 -4.23 -23.52
CA THR A 218 -0.30 -5.04 -24.74
C THR A 218 1.16 -5.40 -24.90
N ASP A 219 1.45 -6.69 -25.03
CA ASP A 219 2.81 -7.18 -25.25
C ASP A 219 3.32 -6.90 -26.67
N LYS A 220 4.59 -7.21 -26.91
CA LYS A 220 5.26 -7.03 -28.21
C LYS A 220 4.61 -7.83 -29.36
N ASN A 221 3.79 -8.83 -29.06
CA ASN A 221 3.08 -9.67 -30.03
C ASN A 221 1.64 -9.20 -30.25
N GLY A 222 1.21 -8.09 -29.64
CA GLY A 222 -0.14 -7.55 -29.75
C GLY A 222 -1.17 -8.18 -28.80
N LYS A 223 -0.75 -9.04 -27.85
CA LYS A 223 -1.63 -9.68 -26.88
C LYS A 223 -1.83 -8.77 -25.66
N SER A 224 -3.09 -8.52 -25.32
CA SER A 224 -3.47 -7.66 -24.20
C SER A 224 -3.72 -8.46 -22.91
N PHE A 225 -3.13 -8.01 -21.80
CA PHE A 225 -3.23 -8.62 -20.48
C PHE A 225 -3.70 -7.59 -19.44
N PRO A 226 -4.58 -7.97 -18.51
CA PRO A 226 -4.86 -7.14 -17.34
C PRO A 226 -3.67 -7.15 -16.37
N LEU A 227 -3.58 -6.09 -15.57
CA LEU A 227 -2.74 -6.02 -14.36
C LEU A 227 -3.57 -6.54 -13.19
N LEU A 228 -3.38 -7.82 -12.84
CA LEU A 228 -4.15 -8.49 -11.80
C LEU A 228 -3.65 -8.13 -10.38
N ASN A 229 -4.50 -8.37 -9.38
CA ASN A 229 -4.20 -8.16 -7.94
C ASN A 229 -3.78 -6.72 -7.64
N GLN A 230 -4.49 -5.74 -8.20
CA GLN A 230 -4.28 -4.33 -7.89
C GLN A 230 -5.15 -3.89 -6.71
N ASP A 231 -5.01 -4.61 -5.60
CA ASP A 231 -5.59 -4.28 -4.31
C ASP A 231 -5.03 -2.93 -3.83
N GLY A 232 -5.81 -2.17 -3.05
CA GLY A 232 -5.36 -0.90 -2.48
C GLY A 232 -4.47 -1.12 -1.25
N LEU A 233 -5.08 -1.64 -0.18
CA LEU A 233 -4.44 -1.82 1.12
C LEU A 233 -4.68 -3.22 1.67
N ASP A 234 -3.61 -3.98 1.79
CA ASP A 234 -3.57 -5.28 2.44
C ASP A 234 -3.03 -5.19 3.87
N ILE A 235 -3.88 -5.52 4.84
CA ILE A 235 -3.46 -5.83 6.21
C ILE A 235 -3.39 -7.36 6.30
N ARG A 236 -2.18 -7.87 6.48
CA ARG A 236 -1.89 -9.30 6.47
C ARG A 236 -1.75 -9.85 7.88
N GLN A 237 -1.51 -11.15 7.94
CA GLN A 237 -1.40 -11.93 9.18
C GLN A 237 -0.59 -11.23 10.27
N GLY A 238 -1.07 -11.35 11.51
CA GLY A 238 -0.41 -10.83 12.71
C GLY A 238 -0.46 -9.31 12.87
N CYS A 239 -1.17 -8.60 12.00
CA CYS A 239 -1.34 -7.16 12.18
C CYS A 239 -2.37 -6.83 13.26
N HIS A 240 -2.05 -5.85 14.12
CA HIS A 240 -2.98 -5.42 15.15
C HIS A 240 -2.79 -3.97 15.62
N ASP A 241 -3.81 -3.40 16.26
CA ASP A 241 -3.79 -2.00 16.74
C ASP A 241 -3.52 -0.99 15.61
N ILE A 242 -4.29 -1.07 14.52
CA ILE A 242 -4.11 -0.20 13.33
C ILE A 242 -5.36 0.65 13.09
N VAL A 243 -5.13 1.93 12.79
CA VAL A 243 -6.15 2.85 12.30
C VAL A 243 -5.93 3.14 10.82
N ILE A 244 -6.97 2.90 10.03
CA ILE A 244 -7.10 3.22 8.61
C ILE A 244 -8.17 4.30 8.50
N ASP A 245 -7.82 5.48 8.00
CA ASP A 245 -8.74 6.62 7.97
C ASP A 245 -8.56 7.45 6.71
N THR A 246 -9.66 7.71 5.98
CA THR A 246 -9.67 8.58 4.81
C THR A 246 -8.90 7.94 3.65
N ILE A 247 -9.56 6.96 3.02
CA ILE A 247 -9.10 6.29 1.80
C ILE A 247 -10.07 6.66 0.68
N GLN A 248 -9.52 7.06 -0.47
CA GLN A 248 -10.32 7.46 -1.62
C GLN A 248 -9.76 6.97 -2.95
N GLY A 249 -10.57 7.07 -4.00
CA GLY A 249 -10.16 6.77 -5.37
C GLY A 249 -10.64 5.39 -5.84
N GLY A 250 -9.94 4.78 -6.80
CA GLY A 250 -10.32 3.49 -7.39
C GLY A 250 -9.16 2.51 -7.40
N THR A 251 -9.46 1.24 -7.12
CA THR A 251 -8.51 0.11 -7.15
C THR A 251 -8.83 -0.84 -8.29
N GLY A 252 -7.89 -1.71 -8.67
CA GLY A 252 -8.16 -2.75 -9.68
C GLY A 252 -8.76 -4.03 -9.07
N ASP A 253 -8.45 -4.31 -7.81
CA ASP A 253 -9.01 -5.42 -7.02
C ASP A 253 -9.60 -4.85 -5.72
N ASP A 254 -9.51 -5.56 -4.59
CA ASP A 254 -10.05 -5.15 -3.30
C ASP A 254 -9.49 -3.78 -2.81
N THR A 255 -10.31 -2.85 -2.29
CA THR A 255 -9.79 -1.55 -1.83
C THR A 255 -9.04 -1.67 -0.49
N VAL A 256 -9.66 -2.25 0.53
CA VAL A 256 -9.03 -2.58 1.81
C VAL A 256 -9.33 -4.03 2.15
N ALA A 257 -8.28 -4.84 2.23
CA ALA A 257 -8.36 -6.26 2.54
C ALA A 257 -7.66 -6.57 3.87
N LEU A 258 -8.41 -7.06 4.86
CA LEU A 258 -7.85 -7.75 6.02
C LEU A 258 -7.77 -9.23 5.66
N THR A 259 -6.57 -9.71 5.34
CA THR A 259 -6.37 -11.07 4.84
C THR A 259 -5.44 -11.87 5.75
N ALA A 260 -6.03 -12.77 6.52
CA ALA A 260 -5.34 -13.72 7.38
C ALA A 260 -5.50 -15.15 6.85
N ILE A 261 -4.69 -15.58 5.89
CA ILE A 261 -4.73 -16.97 5.36
C ILE A 261 -3.42 -17.68 5.69
N ARG A 262 -3.47 -18.71 6.54
CA ARG A 262 -2.25 -19.45 6.88
C ARG A 262 -1.75 -20.28 5.70
N SER A 263 -0.51 -20.03 5.32
CA SER A 263 0.25 -20.80 4.34
C SER A 263 1.17 -21.81 5.04
N PRO A 264 1.77 -22.78 4.31
CA PRO A 264 2.84 -23.61 4.85
C PRO A 264 4.02 -22.77 5.37
N ILE A 265 4.68 -23.26 6.42
CA ILE A 265 5.89 -22.64 6.99
C ILE A 265 6.97 -22.55 5.92
N ARG A 266 7.64 -21.40 5.88
CA ARG A 266 8.74 -21.09 4.97
C ARG A 266 9.60 -19.98 5.56
N GLU A 267 10.80 -19.84 5.00
CA GLU A 267 11.68 -18.71 5.28
C GLU A 267 11.08 -17.39 4.80
N ASP A 268 11.47 -16.31 5.46
CA ASP A 268 11.19 -14.94 5.03
C ASP A 268 12.01 -14.60 3.76
N GLY A 269 11.63 -13.55 3.03
CA GLY A 269 12.43 -12.99 1.93
C GLY A 269 12.46 -13.83 0.64
N LEU A 270 11.84 -15.01 0.63
CA LEU A 270 11.81 -15.90 -0.54
C LEU A 270 11.12 -15.23 -1.74
N LEU A 271 11.74 -15.36 -2.92
CA LEU A 271 11.13 -14.97 -4.19
C LEU A 271 10.00 -15.92 -4.58
N GLU A 272 9.19 -15.52 -5.56
CA GLU A 272 8.02 -16.29 -6.03
C GLU A 272 6.97 -16.53 -4.95
N LYS A 273 6.90 -15.61 -3.99
CA LYS A 273 5.93 -15.60 -2.90
C LYS A 273 5.31 -14.22 -2.81
N THR A 274 3.99 -14.15 -2.71
CA THR A 274 3.29 -12.86 -2.64
C THR A 274 3.61 -12.09 -1.36
N GLU A 275 3.70 -12.78 -0.23
CA GLU A 275 4.07 -12.18 1.07
C GLU A 275 5.58 -12.31 1.29
N VAL A 276 6.22 -11.29 1.86
CA VAL A 276 7.66 -11.33 2.16
C VAL A 276 7.95 -12.13 3.43
N SER A 277 7.04 -12.12 4.39
CA SER A 277 7.14 -12.89 5.63
C SER A 277 6.49 -14.27 5.51
N GLY A 278 7.13 -15.25 6.14
CA GLY A 278 6.63 -16.59 6.37
C GLY A 278 5.64 -16.63 7.54
N PRO A 279 4.69 -17.60 7.51
CA PRO A 279 3.73 -17.77 8.58
C PRO A 279 4.40 -18.30 9.85
N ARG A 280 3.90 -17.88 11.02
CA ARG A 280 4.39 -18.33 12.33
C ARG A 280 3.64 -19.56 12.82
N THR A 281 4.29 -20.37 13.66
CA THR A 281 3.78 -21.65 14.16
C THR A 281 2.65 -21.49 15.17
N ASP A 282 2.68 -20.45 16.01
CA ASP A 282 1.56 -20.12 16.88
C ASP A 282 0.42 -19.53 16.05
N GLY A 283 -0.75 -20.14 16.15
CA GLY A 283 -1.89 -19.74 15.35
C GLY A 283 -2.40 -18.34 15.66
N ARG A 284 -2.29 -17.89 16.92
CA ARG A 284 -2.83 -16.58 17.35
C ARG A 284 -1.96 -15.41 16.94
N GLU A 285 -0.66 -15.62 16.79
CA GLU A 285 0.27 -14.59 16.27
C GLU A 285 -0.02 -14.23 14.81
N ASN A 286 -0.85 -15.02 14.13
CA ASN A 286 -1.26 -14.77 12.76
C ASN A 286 -2.64 -14.09 12.66
N ASP A 287 -3.34 -13.91 13.78
CA ASP A 287 -4.65 -13.25 13.82
C ASP A 287 -4.51 -11.77 13.44
N ILE A 288 -5.56 -11.21 12.85
CA ILE A 288 -5.69 -9.77 12.62
C ILE A 288 -6.73 -9.23 13.58
N TRP A 289 -6.35 -8.23 14.39
CA TRP A 289 -7.27 -7.74 15.41
C TRP A 289 -7.04 -6.29 15.84
N ASN A 290 -8.07 -5.70 16.46
CA ASN A 290 -8.09 -4.29 16.86
C ASN A 290 -7.76 -3.35 15.69
N ILE A 291 -8.55 -3.48 14.62
CA ILE A 291 -8.42 -2.65 13.43
C ILE A 291 -9.61 -1.71 13.36
N THR A 292 -9.33 -0.41 13.19
CA THR A 292 -10.36 0.61 12.95
C THR A 292 -10.23 1.12 11.52
N ILE A 293 -11.31 1.07 10.75
CA ILE A 293 -11.40 1.52 9.35
C ILE A 293 -12.48 2.59 9.27
N ARG A 294 -12.13 3.77 8.74
CA ARG A 294 -13.03 4.93 8.67
C ARG A 294 -12.90 5.72 7.39
N ASN A 295 -14.01 6.39 7.04
CA ASN A 295 -14.05 7.41 5.98
C ASN A 295 -13.53 6.87 4.62
N ILE A 296 -14.11 5.77 4.15
CA ILE A 296 -13.73 5.17 2.86
C ILE A 296 -14.68 5.68 1.78
N VAL A 297 -14.15 6.25 0.70
CA VAL A 297 -14.91 6.69 -0.49
C VAL A 297 -14.26 6.11 -1.74
N SER A 298 -14.65 4.89 -2.12
CA SER A 298 -13.93 4.13 -3.14
C SER A 298 -14.82 3.11 -3.86
N HIS A 299 -14.27 2.50 -4.90
CA HIS A 299 -14.81 1.37 -5.64
C HIS A 299 -13.67 0.55 -6.26
N SER A 300 -13.92 -0.73 -6.51
CA SER A 300 -13.05 -1.58 -7.34
C SER A 300 -13.46 -1.47 -8.81
N ARG A 301 -12.55 -0.98 -9.65
CA ARG A 301 -12.73 -0.91 -11.10
C ARG A 301 -12.74 -2.29 -11.77
N GLY A 302 -12.16 -3.32 -11.14
CA GLY A 302 -12.28 -4.72 -11.56
C GLY A 302 -13.58 -5.41 -11.08
N GLY A 303 -14.40 -4.74 -10.28
CA GLY A 303 -15.65 -5.31 -9.75
C GLY A 303 -15.45 -6.29 -8.58
N HIS A 304 -14.37 -6.10 -7.81
CA HIS A 304 -14.05 -6.89 -6.62
C HIS A 304 -14.77 -6.36 -5.38
N GLN A 305 -14.13 -6.30 -4.21
CA GLN A 305 -14.75 -5.77 -3.00
C GLN A 305 -14.20 -4.37 -2.68
N ILE A 306 -14.97 -3.54 -1.98
CA ILE A 306 -14.39 -2.34 -1.36
C ILE A 306 -13.66 -2.77 -0.09
N ILE A 307 -14.38 -3.38 0.85
CA ILE A 307 -13.81 -3.93 2.08
C ILE A 307 -13.90 -5.45 2.07
N ARG A 308 -12.79 -6.14 2.34
CA ARG A 308 -12.76 -7.59 2.48
C ARG A 308 -12.15 -8.02 3.81
N LEU A 309 -12.87 -8.88 4.52
CA LEU A 309 -12.35 -9.61 5.67
C LEU A 309 -12.21 -11.08 5.26
N LEU A 310 -10.99 -11.56 5.11
CA LEU A 310 -10.70 -12.91 4.63
C LEU A 310 -9.80 -13.64 5.61
N ASN A 311 -10.33 -14.62 6.32
CA ASN A 311 -9.53 -15.53 7.13
C ASN A 311 -9.80 -17.00 6.77
N GLY A 312 -8.80 -17.85 7.05
CA GLY A 312 -8.86 -19.27 6.74
C GLY A 312 -7.65 -20.03 7.27
N ASN A 313 -7.76 -21.35 7.37
CA ASN A 313 -6.72 -22.23 7.94
C ASN A 313 -6.41 -21.93 9.42
N GLY A 314 -7.45 -21.68 10.23
CA GLY A 314 -7.35 -21.56 11.69
C GLY A 314 -6.76 -20.24 12.19
N THR A 315 -6.76 -19.20 11.35
CA THR A 315 -6.47 -17.81 11.72
C THR A 315 -7.76 -17.03 11.85
N ARG A 316 -7.73 -15.98 12.67
CA ARG A 316 -8.91 -15.22 13.05
C ARG A 316 -8.82 -13.77 12.62
N ILE A 317 -9.99 -13.18 12.43
CA ILE A 317 -10.17 -11.73 12.31
C ILE A 317 -11.17 -11.31 13.36
N HIS A 318 -10.79 -10.40 14.26
CA HIS A 318 -11.69 -9.99 15.33
C HIS A 318 -11.43 -8.60 15.91
N HIS A 319 -12.43 -8.03 16.56
CA HIS A 319 -12.36 -6.67 17.10
C HIS A 319 -12.04 -5.66 15.97
N VAL A 320 -12.88 -5.67 14.94
CA VAL A 320 -12.76 -4.75 13.80
C VAL A 320 -13.92 -3.77 13.83
N ILE A 321 -13.62 -2.49 13.71
CA ILE A 321 -14.61 -1.43 13.56
C ILE A 321 -14.49 -0.87 12.14
N LEU A 322 -15.59 -0.92 11.40
CA LEU A 322 -15.76 -0.23 10.12
C LEU A 322 -16.85 0.82 10.30
N ASP A 323 -16.50 2.08 10.12
CA ASP A 323 -17.40 3.22 10.33
C ASP A 323 -17.24 4.23 9.18
N GLY A 324 -18.20 4.19 8.24
CA GLY A 324 -18.22 5.08 7.08
C GLY A 324 -17.57 4.46 5.84
N VAL A 325 -18.41 3.91 4.96
CA VAL A 325 -18.03 3.52 3.59
C VAL A 325 -19.06 4.06 2.61
N ILE A 326 -18.59 4.84 1.63
CA ILE A 326 -19.37 5.31 0.49
C ILE A 326 -18.80 4.65 -0.76
N ASP A 327 -19.58 3.75 -1.34
CA ASP A 327 -19.33 3.20 -2.66
C ASP A 327 -19.61 4.29 -3.71
N ASN A 328 -18.54 4.76 -4.36
CA ASN A 328 -18.61 5.76 -5.41
C ASN A 328 -18.49 5.17 -6.82
N SER A 329 -18.84 3.90 -7.00
CA SER A 329 -18.90 3.25 -8.31
C SER A 329 -19.71 4.09 -9.32
N PRO A 330 -19.19 4.32 -10.53
CA PRO A 330 -19.94 5.01 -11.57
C PRO A 330 -21.17 4.21 -12.02
N GLU A 331 -22.22 4.92 -12.47
CA GLU A 331 -23.52 4.31 -12.85
C GLU A 331 -23.43 3.32 -14.01
N ASP A 332 -22.61 3.66 -14.99
CA ASP A 332 -22.39 2.91 -16.22
C ASP A 332 -21.15 2.02 -16.17
N GLY A 333 -20.47 1.93 -15.04
CA GLY A 333 -19.24 1.15 -14.88
C GLY A 333 -19.44 -0.24 -14.29
N VAL A 334 -18.30 -0.89 -14.05
CA VAL A 334 -18.24 -2.18 -13.37
C VAL A 334 -18.63 -1.97 -11.90
N ARG A 335 -19.68 -2.66 -11.46
CA ARG A 335 -20.09 -2.65 -10.05
C ARG A 335 -19.26 -3.64 -9.25
N ASP A 336 -18.82 -3.20 -8.08
CA ASP A 336 -18.26 -4.05 -7.02
C ASP A 336 -19.15 -5.28 -6.78
N ARG A 337 -18.52 -6.42 -6.48
CA ARG A 337 -19.22 -7.60 -5.99
C ARG A 337 -19.84 -7.32 -4.62
N ALA A 338 -19.09 -6.71 -3.70
CA ALA A 338 -19.63 -6.27 -2.44
C ALA A 338 -18.95 -5.01 -1.90
N THR A 339 -19.70 -4.14 -1.22
CA THR A 339 -19.09 -3.04 -0.47
C THR A 339 -18.35 -3.59 0.75
N VAL A 340 -18.93 -4.57 1.45
CA VAL A 340 -18.23 -5.33 2.50
C VAL A 340 -18.43 -6.82 2.29
N ARG A 341 -17.34 -7.58 2.18
CA ARG A 341 -17.36 -9.05 2.18
C ARG A 341 -16.71 -9.61 3.43
N ILE A 342 -17.40 -10.52 4.11
CA ILE A 342 -16.92 -11.19 5.33
C ILE A 342 -16.78 -12.69 5.06
N GLY A 343 -15.56 -13.18 5.18
CA GLY A 343 -15.18 -14.57 4.96
C GLY A 343 -15.24 -14.99 3.48
N ASP A 344 -15.01 -16.29 3.27
CA ASP A 344 -15.06 -16.93 1.97
C ASP A 344 -15.36 -18.43 2.09
N SER A 345 -15.78 -19.05 0.99
CA SER A 345 -16.04 -20.48 0.89
C SER A 345 -15.06 -21.22 -0.03
N ASN A 346 -14.16 -20.49 -0.69
CA ASN A 346 -13.17 -21.05 -1.60
C ASN A 346 -12.18 -21.95 -0.84
N PRO A 347 -12.08 -23.25 -1.19
CA PRO A 347 -11.18 -24.18 -0.50
C PRO A 347 -9.70 -23.81 -0.65
N ASN A 348 -9.32 -23.09 -1.71
CA ASN A 348 -7.94 -22.61 -1.89
C ASN A 348 -7.51 -21.58 -0.84
N TRP A 349 -8.48 -20.97 -0.15
CA TRP A 349 -8.26 -20.00 0.92
C TRP A 349 -8.58 -20.57 2.31
N GLY A 350 -8.80 -21.88 2.41
CA GLY A 350 -9.18 -22.57 3.65
C GLY A 350 -10.69 -22.79 3.81
N GLY A 351 -11.51 -22.31 2.87
CA GLY A 351 -12.96 -22.48 2.89
C GLY A 351 -13.66 -21.73 4.03
N ILE A 352 -14.89 -22.16 4.33
CA ILE A 352 -15.72 -21.55 5.38
C ILE A 352 -15.08 -21.81 6.75
N THR A 353 -14.73 -20.74 7.45
CA THR A 353 -14.17 -20.81 8.81
C THR A 353 -15.21 -21.31 9.84
N PRO A 354 -14.78 -21.98 10.92
CA PRO A 354 -15.62 -22.28 12.07
C PRO A 354 -16.24 -21.02 12.71
N LEU A 355 -17.45 -21.16 13.27
CA LEU A 355 -18.06 -20.11 14.11
C LEU A 355 -17.10 -19.73 15.25
N GLY A 356 -16.86 -18.42 15.42
CA GLY A 356 -15.93 -17.88 16.41
C GLY A 356 -14.53 -17.55 15.88
N ASP A 357 -14.20 -17.88 14.62
CA ASP A 357 -12.95 -17.42 14.01
C ASP A 357 -13.07 -16.02 13.38
N THR A 358 -14.29 -15.56 13.10
CA THR A 358 -14.58 -14.21 12.62
C THR A 358 -15.64 -13.59 13.53
N TYR A 359 -15.25 -12.69 14.43
CA TYR A 359 -16.15 -12.22 15.50
C TYR A 359 -15.82 -10.80 16.01
N ALA A 360 -16.72 -10.21 16.80
CA ALA A 360 -16.55 -8.84 17.31
C ALA A 360 -16.30 -7.82 16.18
N ILE A 361 -17.08 -7.94 15.10
CA ILE A 361 -17.03 -7.04 13.95
C ILE A 361 -18.18 -6.04 14.08
N THR A 362 -17.85 -4.75 14.06
CA THR A 362 -18.85 -3.67 14.04
C THR A 362 -18.79 -2.99 12.68
N LEU A 363 -19.87 -3.09 11.91
CA LEU A 363 -20.05 -2.40 10.64
C LEU A 363 -21.13 -1.33 10.80
N THR A 364 -20.80 -0.08 10.48
CA THR A 364 -21.76 1.01 10.53
C THR A 364 -21.54 2.05 9.44
N ASN A 365 -22.63 2.73 9.05
CA ASN A 365 -22.64 3.83 8.10
C ASN A 365 -22.11 3.42 6.70
N ILE A 366 -22.80 2.46 6.07
CA ILE A 366 -22.44 1.94 4.74
C ILE A 366 -23.46 2.44 3.71
N GLN A 367 -22.99 3.11 2.68
CA GLN A 367 -23.76 3.44 1.48
C GLN A 367 -23.18 2.66 0.30
N SER A 368 -23.98 1.76 -0.28
CA SER A 368 -23.51 0.78 -1.25
C SER A 368 -24.20 0.93 -2.61
N ARG A 369 -23.42 0.88 -3.70
CA ARG A 369 -23.86 0.69 -5.09
C ARG A 369 -23.49 -0.70 -5.61
N ALA A 370 -22.71 -1.48 -4.86
CA ALA A 370 -22.26 -2.82 -5.17
C ALA A 370 -23.41 -3.81 -5.39
N LYS A 371 -23.10 -4.99 -5.94
CA LYS A 371 -24.07 -6.06 -6.12
C LYS A 371 -24.64 -6.54 -4.78
N ALA A 372 -23.83 -6.56 -3.73
CA ALA A 372 -24.25 -6.77 -2.34
C ALA A 372 -23.68 -5.68 -1.43
N ALA A 373 -24.49 -5.07 -0.56
CA ALA A 373 -23.98 -4.09 0.38
C ALA A 373 -23.10 -4.74 1.45
N VAL A 374 -23.65 -5.73 2.17
CA VAL A 374 -22.87 -6.60 3.06
C VAL A 374 -23.08 -8.06 2.64
N LEU A 375 -21.99 -8.73 2.29
CA LEU A 375 -21.94 -10.13 1.87
C LEU A 375 -21.23 -10.98 2.94
N ILE A 376 -21.97 -11.82 3.65
CA ILE A 376 -21.40 -12.82 4.56
C ILE A 376 -21.17 -14.10 3.76
N ALA A 377 -19.93 -14.29 3.32
CA ALA A 377 -19.48 -15.42 2.52
C ALA A 377 -18.66 -16.46 3.33
N GLY A 378 -18.48 -16.26 4.63
CA GLY A 378 -17.94 -17.25 5.56
C GLY A 378 -18.80 -17.36 6.80
N SER A 379 -18.15 -17.48 7.97
CA SER A 379 -18.84 -17.44 9.27
C SER A 379 -18.73 -16.05 9.91
N LEU A 380 -19.67 -15.72 10.80
CA LEU A 380 -19.64 -14.48 11.59
C LEU A 380 -20.34 -14.67 12.93
N THR A 381 -19.70 -14.29 14.03
CA THR A 381 -20.34 -14.27 15.35
C THR A 381 -20.17 -12.98 16.13
N ASP A 382 -21.05 -12.75 17.11
CA ASP A 382 -20.88 -11.71 18.14
C ASP A 382 -20.57 -10.33 17.55
N SER A 383 -21.39 -9.92 16.57
CA SER A 383 -21.09 -8.79 15.68
C SER A 383 -22.31 -7.89 15.48
N VAL A 384 -22.09 -6.68 14.98
CA VAL A 384 -23.14 -5.69 14.72
C VAL A 384 -23.01 -5.15 13.30
N ILE A 385 -24.12 -5.14 12.58
CA ILE A 385 -24.26 -4.49 11.27
C ILE A 385 -25.38 -3.46 11.40
N SER A 386 -25.06 -2.18 11.18
CA SER A 386 -26.03 -1.11 11.38
C SER A 386 -25.92 -0.01 10.34
N ASN A 387 -27.00 0.74 10.11
CA ASN A 387 -27.01 1.93 9.27
C ASN A 387 -26.48 1.64 7.85
N VAL A 388 -27.13 0.69 7.16
CA VAL A 388 -26.77 0.28 5.79
C VAL A 388 -27.80 0.80 4.82
N ILE A 389 -27.36 1.59 3.84
CA ILE A 389 -28.16 2.05 2.69
C ILE A 389 -27.67 1.27 1.47
N ASN A 390 -28.52 0.38 0.98
CA ASN A 390 -28.30 -0.41 -0.22
C ASN A 390 -29.02 0.24 -1.41
N LEU A 391 -28.26 0.67 -2.41
CA LEU A 391 -28.80 1.27 -3.64
C LEU A 391 -29.10 0.21 -4.71
N ASN A 392 -28.92 -1.08 -4.42
CA ASN A 392 -29.31 -2.17 -5.30
C ASN A 392 -30.70 -2.73 -4.92
N PRO A 393 -31.78 -2.35 -5.61
CA PRO A 393 -33.13 -2.80 -5.26
C PRO A 393 -33.36 -4.31 -5.45
N ASN A 394 -32.48 -5.00 -6.19
CA ASN A 394 -32.63 -6.43 -6.49
C ASN A 394 -31.87 -7.34 -5.52
N CYS A 395 -31.31 -6.78 -4.44
CA CYS A 395 -30.52 -7.51 -3.46
C CYS A 395 -30.89 -7.05 -2.04
N GLU A 396 -30.86 -7.96 -1.08
CA GLU A 396 -31.02 -7.60 0.32
C GLU A 396 -29.78 -6.82 0.82
N PRO A 397 -29.92 -5.86 1.75
CA PRO A 397 -28.78 -5.12 2.29
C PRO A 397 -27.71 -6.02 2.95
N VAL A 398 -28.13 -7.15 3.53
CA VAL A 398 -27.24 -8.16 4.11
C VAL A 398 -27.57 -9.53 3.53
N THR A 399 -26.58 -10.18 2.93
CA THR A 399 -26.71 -11.48 2.26
C THR A 399 -25.83 -12.55 2.90
N TYR A 400 -26.25 -13.81 2.80
CA TYR A 400 -25.62 -14.97 3.45
C TYR A 400 -25.25 -16.02 2.40
N GLU A 401 -24.12 -15.85 1.72
CA GLU A 401 -23.65 -16.76 0.66
C GLU A 401 -23.28 -18.14 1.24
N SER A 402 -22.82 -18.19 2.48
CA SER A 402 -22.44 -19.43 3.17
C SER A 402 -23.54 -20.01 4.09
N GLY A 403 -24.77 -19.49 4.03
CA GLY A 403 -25.90 -19.95 4.83
C GLY A 403 -26.04 -19.25 6.19
N LYS A 404 -27.29 -19.10 6.66
CA LYS A 404 -27.62 -18.39 7.92
C LYS A 404 -27.13 -19.15 9.15
N GLU A 405 -26.99 -20.46 9.07
CA GLU A 405 -26.44 -21.33 10.12
C GLU A 405 -24.96 -21.04 10.42
N ARG A 406 -24.27 -20.32 9.53
CA ARG A 406 -22.90 -19.83 9.73
C ARG A 406 -22.83 -18.46 10.41
N VAL A 407 -23.97 -17.94 10.88
CA VAL A 407 -24.06 -16.66 11.57
C VAL A 407 -24.74 -16.83 12.92
N LYS A 408 -24.13 -16.30 13.99
CA LYS A 408 -24.65 -16.45 15.36
C LYS A 408 -24.43 -15.18 16.19
N ASN A 409 -25.45 -14.75 16.94
CA ASN A 409 -25.36 -13.55 17.78
C ASN A 409 -24.92 -12.30 17.00
N VAL A 410 -25.56 -12.06 15.84
CA VAL A 410 -25.31 -10.89 15.01
C VAL A 410 -26.54 -9.99 15.03
N VAL A 411 -26.35 -8.74 15.43
CA VAL A 411 -27.41 -7.72 15.42
C VAL A 411 -27.39 -7.00 14.08
N ILE A 412 -28.55 -6.95 13.41
CA ILE A 412 -28.74 -6.22 12.15
C ILE A 412 -29.87 -5.21 12.37
N GLN A 413 -29.57 -3.92 12.22
CA GLN A 413 -30.55 -2.85 12.47
C GLN A 413 -30.35 -1.66 11.54
N ASN A 414 -31.40 -0.86 11.32
CA ASN A 414 -31.35 0.34 10.47
C ASN A 414 -30.78 0.04 9.07
N VAL A 415 -31.31 -0.99 8.41
CA VAL A 415 -30.95 -1.37 7.04
C VAL A 415 -32.07 -0.97 6.09
N LEU A 416 -31.70 -0.34 4.97
CA LEU A 416 -32.63 0.17 3.96
C LEU A 416 -32.16 -0.26 2.57
N SER A 417 -33.08 -0.73 1.73
CA SER A 417 -32.89 -0.79 0.28
C SER A 417 -33.67 0.34 -0.36
N VAL A 418 -33.04 1.09 -1.27
CA VAL A 418 -33.75 2.09 -2.07
C VAL A 418 -34.65 1.36 -3.07
N GLU A 419 -35.93 1.73 -3.10
CA GLU A 419 -36.91 1.11 -3.98
C GLU A 419 -36.57 1.36 -5.45
N LYS A 420 -36.96 0.41 -6.31
CA LYS A 420 -36.86 0.59 -7.75
C LYS A 420 -37.88 1.67 -8.13
N GLU A 421 -37.43 2.78 -8.73
CA GLU A 421 -38.39 3.74 -9.30
C GLU A 421 -39.31 2.98 -10.26
N ASN A 422 -40.62 3.00 -9.98
CA ASN A 422 -41.62 2.42 -10.86
C ASN A 422 -41.59 3.22 -12.16
N GLN A 423 -40.99 2.64 -13.21
CA GLN A 423 -41.07 3.17 -14.58
C GLN A 423 -42.45 2.94 -15.19
#